data_AF-A0A0C1N6L6-F1
#
_entry.id   AF-A0A0C1N6L6-F1
#
_cell.length_a   1.000
_cell.length_b   1.000
_cell.length_c   1.000
_cell.angle_alpha   90.00
_cell.angle_beta   90.00
_cell.angle_gamma   90.00
#
_symmetry.space_group_name_H-M   'P 1'
#
loop_
_entity.id
_entity.type
_entity.pdbx_description
1 polymer ?
#
loop_
_entity_poly.entity_id
_entity_poly.type
_entity_poly.pdbx_seq_one_letter_code
_entity_poly.pdbx_strand_id
1 'polypeptide(L)'
;MSLTVPRDAVVIVQGHPKAWTRGADSGREVKCLFCDNCGTRLFHQRSYNQQTINVKAGTLDDTSWLRPVGNLWTRSAQPWVTIPDSMLNYDGQPSDISPLWEKWSQQHSRIVQSDTSFE
;
A
#
# COMPACT_ATOMS: atom_id res chain seq x y z
N MET A 1 -2.20 -2.70 5.97
CA MET A 1 -1.42 -2.95 4.74
C MET A 1 -1.59 -1.79 3.75
N SER A 2 -0.54 -1.40 3.04
CA SER A 2 -0.64 -0.37 1.98
C SER A 2 -0.23 -0.99 0.64
N LEU A 3 -1.09 -0.86 -0.37
CA LEU A 3 -0.84 -1.25 -1.75
C LEU A 3 -0.64 0.02 -2.58
N THR A 4 0.57 0.21 -3.12
CA THR A 4 0.87 1.37 -3.95
C THR A 4 0.51 1.06 -5.39
N VAL A 5 -0.33 1.90 -6.00
CA VAL A 5 -0.77 1.77 -7.40
C VAL A 5 -0.63 3.11 -8.11
N PRO A 6 -0.59 3.13 -9.47
CA PRO A 6 -0.77 4.35 -10.23
C PRO A 6 -2.04 5.08 -9.80
N ARG A 7 -1.98 6.41 -9.70
CA ARG A 7 -3.09 7.22 -9.21
C ARG A 7 -4.31 7.10 -10.14
N ASP A 8 -4.09 7.11 -11.44
CA ASP A 8 -5.13 7.00 -12.48
C ASP A 8 -5.81 5.63 -12.53
N ALA A 9 -5.17 4.57 -12.02
CA ALA A 9 -5.77 3.25 -11.85
C ALA A 9 -6.85 3.18 -10.75
N VAL A 10 -7.09 4.27 -9.99
CA VAL A 10 -8.09 4.32 -8.91
C VAL A 10 -9.15 5.38 -9.20
N VAL A 11 -10.40 4.92 -9.29
CA VAL A 11 -11.58 5.77 -9.49
C VAL A 11 -12.54 5.59 -8.31
N ILE A 12 -13.05 6.71 -7.78
CA ILE A 12 -14.14 6.69 -6.80
C ILE A 12 -15.43 6.71 -7.60
N VAL A 13 -16.11 5.57 -7.65
CA VAL A 13 -17.39 5.42 -8.37
C VAL A 13 -18.58 5.90 -7.56
N GLN A 14 -18.47 5.86 -6.22
CA GLN A 14 -19.52 6.28 -5.29
C GLN A 14 -18.93 6.80 -3.98
N GLY A 15 -19.64 7.74 -3.36
CA GLY A 15 -19.30 8.31 -2.07
C GLY A 15 -18.26 9.42 -2.16
N HIS A 16 -18.08 10.13 -1.05
CA HIS A 16 -17.17 11.27 -0.95
C HIS A 16 -16.25 11.06 0.25
N PRO A 17 -15.06 10.46 0.07
CA PRO A 17 -14.13 10.28 1.18
C PRO A 17 -13.76 11.61 1.81
N LYS A 18 -13.87 11.70 3.14
CA LYS A 18 -13.30 12.83 3.89
C LYS A 18 -11.79 12.66 4.00
N ALA A 19 -11.10 13.76 4.28
CA ALA A 19 -9.66 13.77 4.41
C ALA A 19 -9.19 14.63 5.58
N TRP A 20 -8.09 14.21 6.18
CA TRP A 20 -7.23 15.05 7.02
C TRP A 20 -5.79 14.91 6.57
N THR A 21 -4.91 15.79 7.01
CA THR A 21 -3.48 15.76 6.66
C THR A 21 -2.66 15.56 7.92
N ARG A 22 -1.59 14.76 7.82
CA ARG A 22 -0.63 14.55 8.90
C ARG A 22 0.80 14.69 8.43
N GLY A 23 1.67 15.09 9.35
CA GLY A 23 3.11 14.95 9.18
C GLY A 23 3.54 13.47 9.22
N ALA A 24 4.63 13.19 8.53
CA ALA A 24 5.41 11.96 8.65
C ALA A 24 6.81 12.29 9.20
N ASP A 25 7.52 11.29 9.72
CA ASP A 25 8.87 11.43 10.28
C ASP A 25 9.87 12.07 9.31
N SER A 26 9.61 11.99 8.00
CA SER A 26 10.41 12.64 6.96
C SER A 26 10.14 14.15 6.81
N GLY A 27 9.30 14.75 7.66
CA GLY A 27 8.79 16.13 7.52
C GLY A 27 7.79 16.33 6.37
N ARG A 28 7.38 15.25 5.69
CA ARG A 28 6.45 15.31 4.55
C ARG A 28 5.02 15.14 5.02
N GLU A 29 4.09 15.65 4.21
CA GLU A 29 2.66 15.51 4.49
C GLU A 29 2.04 14.29 3.80
N VAL A 30 1.11 13.67 4.51
CA VAL A 30 0.29 12.57 4.02
C VAL A 30 -1.17 12.93 4.19
N LYS A 31 -1.87 13.12 3.06
CA LYS A 31 -3.32 13.27 3.03
C LYS A 31 -3.96 11.90 3.20
N CYS A 32 -4.84 11.83 4.18
CA CYS A 32 -5.38 10.64 4.78
C CYS A 32 -6.87 10.55 4.45
N LEU A 33 -7.25 9.80 3.42
CA LEU A 33 -8.64 9.73 2.93
C LEU A 33 -9.37 8.54 3.52
N PHE A 34 -10.56 8.76 4.06
CA PHE A 34 -11.34 7.76 4.77
C PHE A 34 -12.83 7.85 4.42
N CYS A 35 -13.56 6.76 4.62
CA CYS A 35 -15.00 6.71 4.41
C CYS A 35 -15.70 7.64 5.41
N ASP A 36 -16.53 8.56 4.91
CA ASP A 36 -17.24 9.50 5.76
C ASP A 36 -18.21 8.80 6.74
N ASN A 37 -18.83 7.72 6.30
CA ASN A 37 -19.86 7.04 7.08
C ASN A 37 -19.30 6.16 8.21
N CYS A 38 -18.21 5.42 7.94
CA CYS A 38 -17.69 4.42 8.89
C CYS A 38 -16.27 4.70 9.39
N GLY A 39 -15.62 5.77 8.96
CA GLY A 39 -14.27 6.14 9.41
C GLY A 39 -13.13 5.29 8.83
N THR A 40 -13.44 4.22 8.08
CA THR A 40 -12.44 3.31 7.53
C THR A 40 -11.45 4.03 6.63
N ARG A 41 -10.15 3.83 6.87
CA ARG A 41 -9.09 4.40 6.04
C ARG A 41 -9.09 3.73 4.67
N LEU A 42 -9.19 4.53 3.61
CA LEU A 42 -9.23 4.03 2.22
C LEU A 42 -7.90 4.29 1.50
N PHE A 43 -7.38 5.52 1.59
CA PHE A 43 -6.20 5.92 0.82
C PHE A 43 -5.23 6.77 1.62
N HIS A 44 -3.94 6.69 1.26
CA HIS A 44 -2.98 7.75 1.54
C HIS A 44 -2.47 8.36 0.23
N GLN A 45 -2.57 9.69 0.14
CA GLN A 45 -1.97 10.51 -0.91
C GLN A 45 -0.77 11.26 -0.31
N ARG A 46 0.35 11.23 -1.02
CA ARG A 46 1.60 11.86 -0.59
C ARG A 46 1.72 13.18 -1.34
N SER A 47 1.95 14.29 -0.64
CA SER A 47 2.01 15.62 -1.30
C SER A 47 3.12 15.71 -2.34
N TYR A 48 4.23 14.99 -2.13
CA TYR A 48 5.41 14.99 -3.00
C TYR A 48 5.34 14.03 -4.20
N ASN A 49 4.35 13.14 -4.26
CA ASN A 49 4.20 12.18 -5.36
C ASN A 49 2.72 12.03 -5.70
N GLN A 50 2.30 12.67 -6.78
CA GLN A 50 0.92 12.65 -7.28
C GLN A 50 0.66 11.54 -8.31
N GLN A 51 1.71 10.84 -8.76
CA GLN A 51 1.60 9.76 -9.75
C GLN A 51 1.10 8.45 -9.13
N THR A 52 1.20 8.30 -7.82
CA THR A 52 0.79 7.08 -7.11
C THR A 52 -0.14 7.38 -5.94
N ILE A 53 -0.93 6.37 -5.56
CA ILE A 53 -1.79 6.40 -4.38
C ILE A 53 -1.62 5.09 -3.60
N ASN A 54 -1.69 5.17 -2.27
CA ASN A 54 -1.62 3.98 -1.43
C ASN A 54 -3.03 3.56 -1.03
N VAL A 55 -3.55 2.49 -1.61
CA VAL A 55 -4.82 1.87 -1.22
C VAL A 55 -4.63 1.06 0.06
N LYS A 56 -5.59 1.10 0.98
CA LYS A 56 -5.61 0.16 2.10
C LYS A 56 -6.15 -1.16 1.63
N ALA A 57 -5.22 -2.02 1.22
CA ALA A 57 -5.52 -3.30 0.57
C ALA A 57 -6.51 -4.22 1.32
N GLY A 58 -6.63 -4.09 2.64
CA GLY A 58 -7.63 -4.83 3.42
C GLY A 58 -9.09 -4.36 3.21
N THR A 59 -9.31 -3.30 2.43
CA THR A 59 -10.65 -2.82 2.05
C THR A 59 -11.08 -3.31 0.67
N LEU A 60 -10.31 -4.19 0.03
CA LEU A 60 -10.70 -4.82 -1.23
C LEU A 60 -11.61 -6.03 -0.94
N ASP A 61 -12.55 -6.31 -1.86
CA ASP A 61 -13.47 -7.43 -1.72
C ASP A 61 -12.75 -8.78 -1.84
N ASP A 62 -11.81 -8.90 -2.79
CA ASP A 62 -10.91 -10.04 -2.89
C ASP A 62 -9.48 -9.67 -2.49
N THR A 63 -9.01 -10.29 -1.40
CA THR A 63 -7.65 -10.16 -0.87
C THR A 63 -6.86 -11.46 -0.95
N SER A 64 -7.42 -12.51 -1.55
CA SER A 64 -6.82 -13.85 -1.60
C SER A 64 -5.47 -13.88 -2.31
N TRP A 65 -5.28 -12.99 -3.28
CA TRP A 65 -4.05 -12.81 -4.06
C TRP A 65 -3.01 -11.91 -3.36
N LEU A 66 -3.42 -11.12 -2.36
CA LEU A 66 -2.53 -10.20 -1.69
C LEU A 66 -1.59 -10.94 -0.74
N ARG A 67 -0.29 -10.91 -1.07
CA ARG A 67 0.78 -11.38 -0.19
C ARG A 67 1.84 -10.28 -0.07
N PRO A 68 2.02 -9.66 1.12
CA PRO A 68 3.05 -8.64 1.34
C PRO A 68 4.44 -9.19 1.03
N VAL A 69 5.29 -8.36 0.45
CA VAL A 69 6.68 -8.72 0.13
C VAL A 69 7.70 -8.19 1.14
N GLY A 70 7.26 -7.28 2.01
CA GLY A 70 8.12 -6.70 3.04
C GLY A 70 7.36 -5.92 4.11
N ASN A 71 8.09 -5.64 5.19
CA ASN A 71 7.64 -4.92 6.37
C ASN A 71 8.51 -3.69 6.55
N LEU A 72 7.88 -2.53 6.76
CA LEU A 72 8.56 -1.28 7.01
C LEU A 72 8.29 -0.85 8.45
N TRP A 73 9.26 -0.13 9.04
CA TRP A 73 9.21 0.32 10.44
C TRP A 73 9.25 -0.84 11.46
N THR A 74 10.02 -1.88 11.17
CA THR A 74 10.16 -3.06 12.06
C THR A 74 10.71 -2.71 13.44
N ARG A 75 11.51 -1.64 13.56
CA ARG A 75 11.97 -1.13 14.87
C ARG A 75 10.85 -0.74 15.83
N SER A 76 9.67 -0.43 15.29
CA SER A 76 8.48 -0.04 16.06
C SER A 76 7.48 -1.20 16.22
N ALA A 77 7.84 -2.41 15.75
CA ALA A 77 7.02 -3.58 15.95
C ALA A 77 6.85 -3.86 17.45
N GLN A 78 5.64 -4.24 17.84
CA GLN A 78 5.39 -4.65 19.22
C GLN A 78 6.10 -5.99 19.49
N PRO A 79 6.59 -6.24 20.72
CA PRO A 79 7.37 -7.46 21.02
C PRO A 79 6.65 -8.79 20.71
N TRP A 80 5.32 -8.79 20.64
CA TRP A 80 4.50 -9.96 20.34
C TRP A 80 4.28 -10.18 18.82
N VAL A 81 4.71 -9.25 17.96
CA VAL A 81 4.57 -9.40 16.51
C VAL A 81 5.74 -10.22 15.98
N THR A 82 5.45 -11.39 15.40
CA THR A 82 6.46 -12.18 14.70
C THR A 82 6.58 -11.70 13.25
N ILE A 83 7.78 -11.27 12.86
CA ILE A 83 8.09 -10.84 11.49
C ILE A 83 9.09 -11.85 10.89
N PRO A 84 8.68 -12.68 9.91
CA PRO A 84 9.58 -13.61 9.25
C PRO A 84 10.82 -12.95 8.63
N ASP A 85 12.01 -13.46 8.92
CA ASP A 85 13.29 -12.98 8.38
C ASP A 85 13.40 -13.16 6.85
N SER A 86 12.58 -14.04 6.28
CA SER A 86 12.48 -14.28 4.83
C SER A 86 11.80 -13.14 4.06
N MET A 87 11.15 -12.20 4.75
CA MET A 87 10.58 -11.00 4.15
C MET A 87 11.60 -9.86 4.05
N LEU A 88 11.33 -8.89 3.17
CA LEU A 88 12.13 -7.67 3.14
C LEU A 88 11.76 -6.80 4.34
N ASN A 89 12.57 -6.84 5.39
CA ASN A 89 12.30 -6.18 6.67
C ASN A 89 13.17 -4.94 6.81
N TYR A 90 12.55 -3.78 7.04
CA TYR A 90 13.23 -2.50 7.17
C TYR A 90 12.85 -1.81 8.49
N ASP A 91 13.85 -1.37 9.24
CA ASP A 91 13.66 -0.65 10.51
C ASP A 91 12.94 0.69 10.36
N GLY A 92 12.85 1.23 9.15
CA GLY A 92 12.15 2.48 8.86
C GLY A 92 11.73 2.56 7.40
N GLN A 93 11.62 3.78 6.89
CA GLN A 93 11.46 4.01 5.47
C GLN A 93 12.77 3.70 4.74
N PRO A 94 12.80 2.73 3.80
CA PRO A 94 13.99 2.50 2.99
C PRO A 94 14.27 3.69 2.06
N SER A 95 15.56 3.98 1.85
CA SER A 95 16.05 5.01 0.92
C SER A 95 15.85 4.60 -0.54
N ASP A 96 16.07 3.32 -0.84
CA ASP A 96 15.72 2.69 -2.10
C ASP A 96 14.60 1.68 -1.88
N ILE A 97 13.53 1.89 -2.63
CA ILE A 97 12.32 1.11 -2.50
C ILE A 97 12.35 -0.05 -3.51
N SER A 98 13.11 0.03 -4.60
CA SER A 98 13.14 -0.89 -5.75
C SER A 98 13.13 -2.39 -5.42
N PRO A 99 13.86 -2.90 -4.40
CA PRO A 99 13.82 -4.32 -4.04
C PRO A 99 12.43 -4.85 -3.69
N LEU A 100 11.57 -4.02 -3.10
CA LEU A 100 10.17 -4.38 -2.82
C LEU A 100 9.36 -4.56 -4.12
N TRP A 101 9.63 -3.75 -5.15
CA TRP A 101 8.93 -3.78 -6.44
C TRP A 101 9.38 -4.99 -7.23
N GLU A 102 10.67 -5.27 -7.24
CA GLU A 102 11.24 -6.46 -7.86
C GLU A 102 10.66 -7.74 -7.23
N LYS A 103 10.67 -7.84 -5.89
CA LYS A 103 10.09 -9.01 -5.19
C LYS A 103 8.59 -9.14 -5.46
N TRP A 104 7.86 -8.02 -5.50
CA TRP A 104 6.44 -8.00 -5.86
C TRP A 104 6.19 -8.51 -7.28
N SER A 105 6.94 -8.01 -8.26
CA SER A 105 6.86 -8.43 -9.64
C SER A 105 7.22 -9.90 -9.81
N GLN A 106 8.25 -10.40 -9.14
CA GLN A 106 8.60 -11.82 -9.16
C GLN A 106 7.46 -12.68 -8.62
N GLN A 107 6.86 -12.28 -7.49
CA GLN A 107 5.75 -13.00 -6.86
C GLN A 107 4.47 -13.02 -7.71
N HIS A 108 4.16 -11.94 -8.43
CA HIS A 108 2.92 -11.79 -9.19
C HIS A 108 3.11 -11.92 -10.71
N SER A 109 4.33 -12.14 -11.22
CA SER A 109 4.59 -12.43 -12.64
C SER A 109 3.87 -13.68 -13.15
N ARG A 110 3.49 -14.58 -12.24
CA ARG A 110 2.68 -15.78 -12.55
C ARG A 110 1.17 -15.51 -12.69
N ILE A 111 0.67 -14.36 -12.24
CA ILE A 111 -0.77 -14.02 -12.28
C ILE A 111 -1.13 -13.30 -13.59
N VAL A 112 -0.19 -12.55 -14.18
CA VAL A 112 -0.44 -11.83 -15.45
C VAL A 112 -0.45 -12.76 -16.68
N GLN A 113 0.15 -13.95 -16.58
CA GLN A 113 0.19 -14.92 -17.68
C GLN A 113 -1.11 -15.74 -17.84
N SER A 114 -2.04 -15.71 -16.88
CA SER A 114 -3.29 -16.49 -16.96
C SER A 114 -4.49 -15.72 -17.53
N ASP A 115 -4.40 -14.40 -17.68
CA ASP A 115 -5.54 -13.54 -18.09
C ASP A 115 -5.39 -12.92 -19.50
N THR A 116 -4.51 -13.47 -20.35
CA THR A 116 -4.39 -13.05 -21.77
C THR A 116 -5.24 -13.91 -22.71
N SER A 117 -6.49 -14.21 -22.31
CA SER A 117 -7.46 -14.89 -23.17
C SER A 117 -8.86 -14.33 -22.94
N PHE A 118 -9.08 -13.13 -23.43
CA PHE A 118 -10.41 -12.65 -23.81
C PHE A 118 -10.26 -12.02 -25.20
N GLU A 119 -10.52 -12.84 -26.23
CA GLU A 119 -11.12 -12.39 -27.51
C GLU A 119 -12.63 -12.39 -27.37
#